data_AF-A0A343JEM2-F1
#
_entry.id   AF-A0A343JEM2-F1
#
_cell.length_a   1.000
_cell.length_b   1.000
_cell.length_c   1.000
_cell.angle_alpha   90.00
_cell.angle_beta   90.00
_cell.angle_gamma   90.00
#
_symmetry.space_group_name_H-M   'P 1'
#
loop_
_entity.id
_entity.type
_entity.pdbx_description
1 polymer ?
#
loop_
_entity_poly.entity_id
_entity_poly.type
_entity_poly.pdbx_seq_one_letter_code
_entity_poly.pdbx_strand_id
1 'polypeptide(L)' 'MSRFKSQVDARIYEPKDKHAVIFDTFNNLNNGEEMELLNDHDPKPLYYQFSAEYAGKFEWEYLEEGPEVWRVAIKKK' A
#
# COMPACT_ATOMS: atom_id res chain seq x y z
N MET A 1 -14.91 -11.33 7.93
CA MET A 1 -14.31 -10.07 8.38
C MET A 1 -13.16 -9.74 7.43
N SER A 2 -13.03 -8.49 6.99
CA SER A 2 -11.95 -8.09 6.08
C SER A 2 -10.59 -8.28 6.78
N ARG A 3 -9.62 -8.87 6.08
CA ARG A 3 -8.22 -9.02 6.50
C ARG A 3 -7.56 -7.66 6.74
N PHE A 4 -8.00 -6.64 5.99
CA PHE A 4 -7.43 -5.30 5.97
C PHE A 4 -8.20 -4.34 6.87
N LYS A 5 -7.44 -3.55 7.63
CA LYS A 5 -7.96 -2.43 8.42
C LYS A 5 -8.42 -1.27 7.56
N SER A 6 -7.69 -1.01 6.48
CA SER A 6 -7.91 0.08 5.53
C SER A 6 -7.69 -0.41 4.10
N GLN A 7 -8.30 0.25 3.12
CA GLN A 7 -8.07 -0.02 1.71
C GLN A 7 -7.87 1.32 0.98
N VAL A 8 -6.89 1.38 0.09
CA VAL A 8 -6.61 2.53 -0.76
C VAL A 8 -6.66 2.08 -2.20
N ASP A 9 -7.64 2.57 -2.94
CA ASP A 9 -7.65 2.48 -4.39
C ASP A 9 -6.87 3.66 -4.97
N ALA A 10 -5.62 3.44 -5.40
CA ALA A 10 -4.80 4.50 -5.97
C ALA A 10 -5.36 5.02 -7.31
N ARG A 11 -6.27 4.29 -7.97
CA ARG A 11 -6.81 4.64 -9.29
C ARG A 11 -7.81 5.80 -9.22
N ILE A 12 -8.39 6.06 -8.05
CA ILE A 12 -9.36 7.15 -7.86
C ILE A 12 -8.70 8.50 -7.52
N TYR A 13 -7.39 8.51 -7.25
CA TYR A 13 -6.65 9.73 -6.89
C TYR A 13 -5.81 10.24 -8.05
N GLU A 14 -5.67 11.56 -8.14
CA GLU A 14 -4.74 12.20 -9.06
C GLU A 14 -3.30 11.79 -8.75
N PRO A 15 -2.39 11.66 -9.75
CA PRO A 15 -1.02 11.18 -9.55
C PRO A 15 -0.23 11.90 -8.44
N LYS A 16 -0.48 13.21 -8.25
CA LYS A 16 0.15 14.02 -7.20
C LYS A 16 -0.34 13.70 -5.78
N ASP A 17 -1.56 13.18 -5.64
CA ASP A 17 -2.22 12.96 -4.36
C ASP A 17 -2.11 11.49 -3.92
N LYS A 18 -1.92 10.55 -4.87
CA LYS A 18 -1.80 9.10 -4.62
C LYS A 18 -0.83 8.78 -3.48
N HIS A 19 0.41 9.28 -3.56
CA HIS A 19 1.43 8.96 -2.56
C HIS A 19 1.03 9.48 -1.17
N ALA A 20 0.56 10.71 -1.07
CA ALA A 20 0.16 11.30 0.21
C ALA A 20 -0.90 10.44 0.91
N VAL A 21 -1.95 10.05 0.18
CA VAL A 21 -3.03 9.21 0.74
C VAL A 21 -2.53 7.84 1.18
N ILE A 22 -1.65 7.21 0.41
CA ILE A 22 -1.11 5.88 0.74
C ILE A 22 -0.27 5.95 2.01
N PHE A 23 0.65 6.92 2.11
CA PHE A 23 1.51 7.08 3.29
C PHE A 23 0.71 7.51 4.51
N ASP A 24 -0.25 8.43 4.37
CA ASP A 24 -1.13 8.83 5.47
C ASP A 24 -1.96 7.65 5.98
N THR A 25 -2.48 6.81 5.08
CA THR A 25 -3.23 5.61 5.46
C THR A 25 -2.34 4.62 6.21
N PHE A 26 -1.13 4.36 5.70
CA PHE A 26 -0.16 3.48 6.36
C PHE A 26 0.27 4.01 7.74
N ASN A 27 0.52 5.31 7.85
CA ASN A 27 0.93 5.94 9.09
C ASN A 27 -0.14 5.85 10.19
N ASN A 28 -1.42 5.87 9.81
CA ASN A 28 -2.56 5.71 10.71
C ASN A 28 -2.83 4.25 11.15
N LEU A 29 -2.15 3.26 10.57
CA LEU A 29 -2.23 1.88 11.05
C LEU A 29 -1.55 1.73 12.42
N ASN A 30 -2.07 0.84 13.25
CA ASN A 30 -1.35 0.33 14.41
C ASN A 30 -0.41 -0.80 13.99
N ASN A 31 0.58 -1.10 14.82
CA ASN A 31 1.46 -2.24 14.61
C ASN A 31 0.66 -3.54 14.58
N GLY A 32 0.92 -4.38 13.58
CA GLY A 32 0.17 -5.60 13.30
C GLY A 32 -1.03 -5.42 12.36
N GLU A 33 -1.51 -4.19 12.15
CA GLU A 33 -2.57 -3.90 11.18
C GLU A 33 -2.00 -3.78 9.76
N GLU A 34 -2.84 -4.07 8.78
CA GLU A 34 -2.50 -4.02 7.36
C GLU A 34 -3.55 -3.28 6.54
N MET A 35 -3.08 -2.64 5.48
CA MET A 35 -3.92 -2.02 4.47
C MET A 35 -3.77 -2.72 3.13
N GLU A 36 -4.82 -2.66 2.31
CA GLU A 36 -4.74 -3.05 0.91
C GLU A 36 -4.49 -1.82 0.03
N LEU A 37 -3.60 -1.96 -0.94
CA LEU A 37 -3.36 -1.01 -2.01
C LEU A 37 -3.82 -1.63 -3.33
N LEU A 38 -4.74 -0.97 -4.03
CA LEU A 38 -5.10 -1.28 -5.42
C LEU A 38 -4.43 -0.26 -6.34
N ASN A 39 -3.77 -0.71 -7.39
CA ASN A 39 -3.10 0.15 -8.36
C ASN A 39 -3.33 -0.34 -9.80
N ASP A 40 -3.21 0.57 -10.77
CA ASP A 40 -3.35 0.29 -12.21
C ASP A 40 -2.03 -0.22 -12.86
N HIS A 41 -0.92 -0.21 -12.12
CA HIS A 41 0.39 -0.70 -12.55
C HIS A 41 1.18 -1.26 -11.36
N ASP A 42 2.32 -1.90 -11.62
CA ASP A 42 3.20 -2.43 -10.58
C ASP A 42 3.67 -1.30 -9.62
N PRO A 43 3.31 -1.35 -8.33
CA PRO A 43 3.72 -0.37 -7.33
C PRO A 43 5.18 -0.54 -6.87
N LYS A 44 6.04 -1.20 -7.64
CA LYS A 44 7.47 -1.37 -7.35
C LYS A 44 8.22 -0.06 -6.99
N PRO A 45 8.02 1.10 -7.65
CA PRO A 45 8.63 2.35 -7.21
C PRO A 45 8.22 2.74 -5.79
N LEU A 46 6.95 2.51 -5.43
CA LEU A 46 6.42 2.78 -4.10
C LEU A 46 7.03 1.83 -3.06
N TYR A 47 7.21 0.54 -3.39
CA TYR A 47 7.92 -0.41 -2.52
C TYR A 47 9.33 0.08 -2.15
N TYR A 48 10.08 0.62 -3.12
CA TYR A 48 11.41 1.16 -2.83
C TYR A 48 11.35 2.41 -1.94
N GLN A 49 10.35 3.26 -2.12
CA GLN A 49 10.15 4.41 -1.24
C GLN A 49 9.81 3.97 0.19
N PHE A 50 8.92 2.98 0.35
CA PHE A 50 8.64 2.36 1.65
C PHE A 50 9.89 1.75 2.27
N SER A 51 10.70 1.07 1.46
CA SER A 51 11.96 0.46 1.91
C SER A 51 12.96 1.51 2.42
N ALA A 52 12.99 2.70 1.80
CA ALA A 52 13.85 3.79 2.21
C ALA A 52 13.36 4.50 3.49
N GLU A 53 12.05 4.76 3.60
CA GLU A 53 11.47 5.55 4.69
C GLU A 53 11.09 4.72 5.93
N TYR A 54 10.69 3.45 5.73
CA TYR A 54 10.13 2.57 6.75
C TYR A 54 10.90 1.25 6.87
N ALA A 55 12.21 1.25 6.59
CA ALA A 55 13.06 0.06 6.70
C ALA A 55 12.81 -0.73 8.00
N GLY A 56 12.42 -2.00 7.86
CA GLY A 56 12.13 -2.90 8.99
C GLY A 56 10.78 -2.66 9.71
N LYS A 57 10.00 -1.65 9.31
CA LYS A 57 8.72 -1.26 9.93
C LYS A 57 7.48 -1.69 9.12
N PHE A 58 7.67 -2.38 8.00
CA PHE A 58 6.55 -2.88 7.20
C PHE A 58 6.80 -4.28 6.64
N GLU A 59 5.71 -4.91 6.20
CA GLU A 59 5.71 -6.10 5.33
C GLU A 59 4.95 -5.77 4.06
N TRP A 60 5.40 -6.35 2.95
CA TRP A 60 4.84 -6.14 1.61
C TRP A 60 4.53 -7.49 0.99
N GLU A 61 3.28 -7.71 0.63
CA GLU A 61 2.80 -8.95 0.03
C GLU A 61 1.96 -8.61 -1.19
N TYR A 62 2.34 -9.15 -2.34
CA TYR A 62 1.50 -9.08 -3.53
C TYR A 62 0.33 -10.06 -3.39
N LEU A 63 -0.89 -9.54 -3.54
CA LEU A 63 -2.13 -10.31 -3.55
C LEU A 63 -2.56 -10.62 -4.99
N GLU A 64 -2.26 -9.71 -5.92
CA GLU A 64 -2.56 -9.83 -7.34
C GLU A 64 -1.53 -9.05 -8.15
N GLU A 65 -0.98 -9.68 -9.19
CA GLU A 65 0.13 -9.17 -10.00
C GLU A 65 -0.29 -8.97 -11.46
N GLY A 66 -1.25 -8.08 -11.71
CA GLY A 66 -1.59 -7.61 -13.06
C GLY A 66 -2.02 -8.68 -14.08
N PRO A 67 -2.22 -8.29 -15.36
CA PRO A 67 -2.13 -6.93 -15.89
C PRO A 67 -3.38 -6.07 -15.65
N GLU A 68 -4.49 -6.67 -15.19
CA GLU A 68 -5.76 -5.96 -15.00
C GLU A 68 -5.78 -5.09 -13.75
N VAL A 69 -5.21 -5.57 -12.65
CA VAL A 69 -5.06 -4.82 -11.40
C VAL A 69 -3.86 -5.33 -10.62
N TRP A 70 -3.24 -4.43 -9.86
CA TRP A 70 -2.19 -4.76 -8.91
C TRP A 70 -2.71 -4.57 -7.51
N ARG A 71 -2.63 -5.61 -6.68
CA ARG A 71 -3.09 -5.58 -5.30
C ARG A 71 -1.97 -5.95 -4.37
N VAL A 72 -1.75 -5.13 -3.35
CA VAL A 72 -0.69 -5.33 -2.37
C VAL A 72 -1.25 -5.17 -0.97
N ALA A 73 -0.92 -6.11 -0.09
CA ALA A 73 -1.08 -5.95 1.35
C ALA A 73 0.19 -5.30 1.92
N ILE A 74 -0.01 -4.18 2.62
CA ILE A 74 1.06 -3.45 3.32
C ILE A 74 0.75 -3.50 4.81
N LYS A 75 1.55 -4.24 5.57
CA LYS A 75 1.38 -4.41 7.01
C LYS A 75 2.38 -3.57 7.78
N LYS A 76 1.94 -2.92 8.86
CA LYS A 76 2.83 -2.18 9.77
C LYS A 76 3.38 -3.10 10.86
N LYS A 77 4.68 -3.03 11.13
CA LYS A 77 5.38 -3.80 12.18
C LYS A 77 5.56 -3.00 13.46
#